data_AF-A0AA51DWB6-F1
#
_entry.id   AF-A0AA51DWB6-F1
#
_cell.length_a   1.000
_cell.length_b   1.000
_cell.length_c   1.000
_cell.angle_alpha   90.00
_cell.angle_beta   90.00
_cell.angle_gamma   90.00
#
_symmetry.space_group_name_H-M   'P 1'
#
loop_
_entity.id
_entity.type
_entity.pdbx_description
1 polymer ?
#
loop_
_entity_poly.entity_id
_entity_poly.type
_entity_poly.pdbx_seq_one_letter_code
_entity_poly.pdbx_strand_id
1 'polypeptide(L)'
;MLFKQRQDIYTRLGFYRYCGFIQIVEINNSKDKVKIVDTPPIFQEKKIPFFSYGYPAEAYDAPVNSYGMGKELIWSANTYLVDMPSYVNGNQIRYLTGFSWGFQENSDKIEIIQLKKLSQIDWEYDVEFLKHEYNEWSFM
;
A
#
# COMPACT_ATOMS: atom_id res chain seq x y z
N MET A 1 24.85 7.93 30.76
CA MET A 1 23.69 7.49 31.58
C MET A 1 22.34 8.00 31.06
N LEU A 2 22.26 9.13 30.35
CA LEU A 2 21.04 9.69 29.75
C LEU A 2 20.42 8.88 28.57
N PHE A 3 21.17 7.95 27.96
CA PHE A 3 20.72 7.22 26.78
C PHE A 3 19.78 6.05 27.08
N LYS A 4 19.92 5.35 28.22
CA LYS A 4 19.02 4.24 28.59
C LYS A 4 17.61 4.72 28.94
N GLN A 5 17.48 5.86 29.61
CA GLN A 5 16.19 6.38 30.06
C GLN A 5 15.22 6.76 28.92
N ARG A 6 15.72 7.18 27.75
CA ARG A 6 14.84 7.50 26.62
C ARG A 6 14.27 6.25 25.95
N GLN A 7 15.00 5.14 25.94
CA GLN A 7 14.56 3.89 25.32
C GLN A 7 13.41 3.22 26.08
N ASP A 8 13.36 3.42 27.40
CA ASP A 8 12.32 2.90 28.30
C ASP A 8 10.98 3.66 28.24
N ILE A 9 10.97 4.93 27.81
CA ILE A 9 9.74 5.73 27.71
C ILE A 9 8.92 5.32 26.48
N TYR A 10 9.58 5.10 25.34
CA TYR A 10 8.89 4.75 24.11
C TYR A 10 8.32 3.32 24.19
N THR A 11 9.10 2.34 24.69
CA THR A 11 8.68 0.92 24.79
C THR A 11 7.44 0.67 25.66
N ARG A 12 6.95 1.68 26.39
CA ARG A 12 5.73 1.64 27.21
C ARG A 12 4.50 2.28 26.55
N LEU A 13 4.64 2.83 25.35
CA LEU A 13 3.53 3.39 24.57
C LEU A 13 2.96 2.31 23.64
N GLY A 14 1.64 2.12 23.66
CA GLY A 14 0.94 1.10 22.86
C GLY A 14 1.09 1.22 21.34
N PHE A 15 1.71 2.30 20.85
CA PHE A 15 1.98 2.55 19.43
C PHE A 15 3.13 1.72 18.86
N TYR A 16 3.84 0.92 19.66
CA TYR A 16 4.86 -0.02 19.16
C TYR A 16 4.33 -1.12 18.23
N ARG A 17 3.01 -1.31 18.21
CA ARG A 17 2.34 -2.22 17.27
C ARG A 17 1.52 -1.49 16.21
N TYR A 18 1.71 -0.18 16.08
CA TYR A 18 0.98 0.62 15.12
C TYR A 18 1.44 0.25 13.71
N CYS A 19 0.53 -0.33 12.94
CA CYS A 19 0.78 -0.72 11.56
C CYS A 19 -0.09 0.13 10.63
N GLY A 20 0.40 0.35 9.43
CA GLY A 20 -0.33 0.99 8.34
C GLY A 20 -0.60 0.01 7.21
N PHE A 21 -1.54 0.37 6.34
CA PHE A 21 -1.75 -0.32 5.08
C PHE A 21 -1.44 0.61 3.91
N ILE A 22 -0.67 0.11 2.96
CA ILE A 22 -0.35 0.78 1.68
C ILE A 22 -0.96 -0.07 0.57
N GLN A 23 -1.65 0.58 -0.37
CA GLN A 23 -2.20 -0.09 -1.55
C GLN A 23 -1.67 0.59 -2.80
N ILE A 24 -1.10 -0.22 -3.70
CA ILE A 24 -0.63 0.23 -5.01
C ILE A 24 -1.50 -0.43 -6.05
N VAL A 25 -2.16 0.41 -6.87
CA VAL A 25 -3.08 -0.03 -7.90
C VAL A 25 -2.41 0.12 -9.25
N GLU A 26 -2.47 -0.94 -10.05
CA GLU A 26 -2.16 -0.92 -11.47
C GLU A 26 -3.47 -1.07 -12.26
N ILE A 27 -3.70 -0.12 -13.16
CA ILE A 27 -4.83 -0.09 -14.08
C ILE A 27 -4.24 -0.21 -15.47
N ASN A 28 -4.50 -1.32 -16.15
CA ASN A 28 -4.02 -1.58 -17.49
C ASN A 28 -5.21 -1.75 -18.42
N ASN A 29 -5.31 -0.89 -19.42
CA ASN A 29 -6.30 -1.00 -20.48
C ASN A 29 -5.61 -1.05 -21.84
N SER A 30 -6.39 -1.23 -22.91
CA SER A 30 -5.85 -1.31 -24.28
C SER A 30 -5.01 -0.12 -24.78
N LYS A 31 -5.01 1.02 -24.07
CA LYS A 31 -4.33 2.27 -24.46
C LYS A 31 -3.27 2.70 -23.46
N ASP A 32 -3.57 2.56 -22.18
CA ASP A 32 -2.81 3.16 -21.09
C ASP A 32 -2.55 2.14 -19.97
N LYS A 33 -1.38 2.27 -19.36
CA LYS A 33 -1.04 1.61 -18.10
C LYS A 33 -0.75 2.69 -17.05
N VAL A 34 -1.52 2.66 -15.97
CA VAL A 34 -1.43 3.62 -14.87
C VAL A 34 -1.08 2.87 -13.59
N LYS A 35 -0.15 3.41 -12.81
CA LYS A 35 0.23 2.92 -11.48
C LYS A 35 0.10 4.04 -10.47
N ILE A 36 -0.66 3.84 -9.40
CA ILE A 36 -0.95 4.85 -8.38
C ILE A 36 -0.91 4.27 -6.98
N VAL A 37 -0.69 5.11 -5.98
CA VAL A 37 -0.93 4.77 -4.57
C VAL A 37 -2.36 5.14 -4.23
N ASP A 38 -3.14 4.13 -3.87
CA ASP A 38 -4.57 4.26 -3.62
C ASP A 38 -4.82 4.76 -2.20
N THR A 39 -5.14 6.05 -2.10
CA THR A 39 -5.37 6.77 -0.84
C THR A 39 -6.45 7.83 -1.05
N PRO A 40 -7.15 8.25 0.02
CA PRO A 40 -8.11 9.36 -0.06
C PRO A 40 -7.46 10.65 -0.59
N PRO A 41 -8.19 11.55 -1.28
CA PRO A 41 -7.62 12.76 -1.88
C PRO A 41 -6.81 13.62 -0.91
N ILE A 42 -7.28 13.77 0.33
CA ILE A 42 -6.56 14.53 1.36
C ILE A 42 -5.19 13.92 1.72
N PHE A 43 -5.04 12.60 1.63
CA PHE A 43 -3.77 11.93 1.89
C PHE A 43 -2.82 12.08 0.70
N GLN A 44 -3.34 12.03 -0.53
CA GLN A 44 -2.56 12.35 -1.72
C GLN A 44 -2.02 13.78 -1.67
N GLU A 45 -2.86 14.76 -1.32
CA GLU A 45 -2.46 16.17 -1.13
C GLU A 45 -1.39 16.33 -0.06
N LYS A 46 -1.49 15.56 1.03
CA LYS A 46 -0.54 15.59 2.15
C LYS A 46 0.65 14.64 1.98
N LYS A 47 0.78 13.97 0.84
CA LYS A 47 1.82 12.97 0.58
C LYS A 47 1.89 11.91 1.69
N ILE A 48 0.74 11.40 2.11
CA ILE A 48 0.61 10.30 3.08
C ILE A 48 0.33 9.01 2.30
N PRO A 49 1.21 7.99 2.33
CA PRO A 49 1.09 6.81 1.48
C PRO A 49 0.14 5.73 2.01
N PHE A 50 -0.45 5.91 3.20
CA PHE A 50 -1.26 4.90 3.87
C PHE A 50 -2.74 5.15 3.67
N PHE A 51 -3.52 4.16 3.27
CA PHE A 51 -4.98 4.31 3.15
C PHE A 51 -5.73 3.97 4.44
N SER A 52 -5.11 3.19 5.33
CA SER A 52 -5.70 2.78 6.60
C SER A 52 -4.61 2.49 7.64
N TYR A 53 -5.01 2.49 8.92
CA TYR A 53 -4.14 2.25 10.06
C TYR A 53 -4.81 1.37 11.12
N GLY A 54 -4.02 0.58 11.84
CA GLY A 54 -4.51 -0.23 12.95
C GLY A 54 -5.24 -1.51 12.53
N TYR A 55 -5.94 -2.13 13.49
CA TYR A 55 -6.75 -3.33 13.28
C TYR A 55 -8.11 -3.20 13.98
N PRO A 56 -9.22 -3.61 13.34
CA PRO A 56 -9.30 -4.07 11.95
C PRO A 56 -9.20 -2.88 10.98
N ALA A 57 -8.41 -3.04 9.91
CA ALA A 57 -8.45 -2.11 8.79
C ALA A 57 -9.56 -2.53 7.84
N GLU A 58 -10.41 -1.58 7.47
CA GLU A 58 -11.39 -1.76 6.41
C GLU A 58 -10.74 -1.34 5.08
N ALA A 59 -10.65 -2.28 4.14
CA ALA A 59 -10.29 -1.99 2.76
C ALA A 59 -11.58 -1.79 1.97
N TYR A 60 -11.62 -0.72 1.17
CA TYR A 60 -12.75 -0.43 0.30
C TYR A 60 -12.54 -1.08 -1.06
N ASP A 61 -13.63 -1.53 -1.67
CA ASP A 61 -13.62 -2.32 -2.89
C ASP A 61 -13.10 -1.51 -4.09
N ALA A 62 -12.69 -2.24 -5.12
CA ALA A 62 -12.21 -1.68 -6.37
C ALA A 62 -13.32 -0.84 -7.05
N PRO A 63 -12.94 0.17 -7.86
CA PRO A 63 -13.92 1.01 -8.56
C PRO A 63 -14.77 0.17 -9.53
N VAL A 64 -16.08 0.13 -9.27
CA VAL A 64 -17.08 -0.56 -10.11
C VAL A 64 -17.28 0.19 -11.44
N ASN A 65 -17.43 -0.54 -12.55
CA ASN A 65 -17.67 -0.02 -13.90
C ASN A 65 -16.53 0.84 -14.46
N SER A 66 -15.29 0.38 -14.29
CA SER A 66 -14.11 1.05 -14.83
C SER A 66 -13.91 0.80 -16.34
N TYR A 67 -14.80 0.02 -16.98
CA TYR A 67 -14.93 -0.17 -18.43
C TYR A 67 -15.35 1.14 -19.16
N GLY A 68 -14.51 2.17 -19.06
CA GLY A 68 -14.60 3.36 -19.88
C GLY A 68 -14.17 3.04 -21.31
N MET A 69 -15.12 2.75 -22.20
CA MET A 69 -14.96 2.65 -23.68
C MET A 69 -13.80 1.79 -24.25
N GLY A 70 -13.08 1.02 -23.43
CA GLY A 70 -11.99 0.13 -23.83
C GLY A 70 -12.49 -1.25 -24.26
N LYS A 71 -11.62 -2.11 -24.81
CA LYS A 71 -11.94 -3.52 -25.10
C LYS A 71 -11.66 -4.47 -23.93
N GLU A 72 -10.76 -4.07 -23.05
CA GLU A 72 -10.27 -4.86 -21.93
C GLU A 72 -9.67 -3.93 -20.86
N LEU A 73 -9.88 -4.28 -19.60
CA LEU A 73 -9.35 -3.65 -18.42
C LEU A 73 -8.81 -4.73 -17.47
N ILE A 74 -7.59 -4.56 -17.00
CA ILE A 74 -7.02 -5.32 -15.89
C ILE A 74 -6.78 -4.33 -14.76
N TRP A 75 -7.47 -4.55 -13.64
CA TRP A 75 -7.25 -3.81 -12.41
C TRP A 75 -6.63 -4.76 -11.40
N SER A 76 -5.47 -4.39 -10.85
CA SER A 76 -4.83 -5.12 -9.77
C SER A 76 -4.36 -4.19 -8.66
N ALA A 77 -4.38 -4.70 -7.44
CA ALA A 77 -3.90 -4.01 -6.26
C ALA A 77 -2.92 -4.89 -5.50
N ASN A 78 -1.76 -4.33 -5.19
CA ASN A 78 -0.85 -4.87 -4.20
C ASN A 78 -1.12 -4.16 -2.87
N THR A 79 -1.65 -4.89 -1.90
CA THR A 79 -1.99 -4.38 -0.56
C THR A 79 -0.96 -4.89 0.44
N TYR A 80 -0.26 -3.97 1.08
CA TYR A 80 0.82 -4.23 2.03
C TYR A 80 0.42 -3.81 3.44
N LEU A 81 0.60 -4.72 4.40
CA LEU A 81 0.68 -4.37 5.81
C LEU A 81 2.12 -3.99 6.12
N VAL A 82 2.30 -2.81 6.69
CA VAL A 82 3.62 -2.25 7.01
C VAL A 82 3.71 -1.81 8.46
N ASP A 83 4.92 -1.91 8.99
CA ASP A 83 5.31 -1.30 10.26
C ASP A 83 5.54 0.20 10.04
N MET A 84 5.16 1.02 11.03
CA MET A 84 5.26 2.46 10.92
C MET A 84 6.67 2.97 11.26
N PRO A 85 7.11 4.12 10.71
CA PRO A 85 8.39 4.72 11.07
C PRO A 85 8.51 4.89 12.58
N SER A 86 9.54 4.29 13.15
CA SER A 86 9.85 4.36 14.57
C SER A 86 11.36 4.43 14.76
N TYR A 87 11.78 4.89 15.94
CA TYR A 87 13.20 4.88 16.28
C TYR A 87 13.83 3.48 16.18
N VAL A 88 13.04 2.43 16.39
CA VAL A 88 13.51 1.03 16.36
C VAL A 88 13.82 0.53 14.94
N ASN A 89 13.11 1.03 13.92
CA ASN A 89 13.33 0.65 12.52
C ASN A 89 14.02 1.76 11.71
N GLY A 90 14.74 2.67 12.38
CA GLY A 90 15.47 3.74 11.70
C GLY A 90 14.56 4.80 11.06
N ASN A 91 13.33 4.97 11.56
CA ASN A 91 12.28 5.80 10.99
C ASN A 91 11.92 5.40 9.54
N GLN A 92 11.79 4.10 9.29
CA GLN A 92 11.46 3.56 7.97
C GLN A 92 10.14 2.77 7.99
N ILE A 93 9.43 2.82 6.86
CA ILE A 93 8.29 1.96 6.58
C ILE A 93 8.84 0.60 6.17
N ARG A 94 8.42 -0.46 6.88
CA ARG A 94 8.94 -1.81 6.65
C ARG A 94 7.81 -2.77 6.32
N TYR A 95 8.00 -3.59 5.29
CA TYR A 95 7.08 -4.67 4.95
C TYR A 95 6.92 -5.68 6.08
N LEU A 96 5.66 -6.04 6.37
CA LEU A 96 5.32 -7.13 7.30
C LEU A 96 4.68 -8.29 6.56
N THR A 97 3.66 -8.00 5.74
CA THR A 97 3.04 -8.97 4.84
C THR A 97 2.25 -8.24 3.75
N GLY A 98 1.75 -8.97 2.76
CA GLY A 98 0.90 -8.38 1.73
C GLY A 98 0.24 -9.43 0.86
N PHE A 99 -0.73 -8.98 0.08
CA PHE A 99 -1.42 -9.79 -0.91
C PHE A 99 -1.77 -8.95 -2.13
N SER A 100 -1.81 -9.62 -3.27
CA SER A 100 -2.28 -9.07 -4.53
C SER A 100 -3.66 -9.61 -4.83
N TRP A 101 -4.52 -8.75 -5.36
CA TRP A 101 -5.90 -9.08 -5.74
C TRP A 101 -6.34 -8.16 -6.87
N GLY A 102 -7.43 -8.51 -7.54
CA GLY A 102 -7.97 -7.70 -8.62
C GLY A 102 -8.91 -8.46 -9.52
N PHE A 103 -9.15 -7.90 -10.70
CA PHE A 103 -10.03 -8.47 -11.71
C PHE A 103 -9.62 -8.05 -13.12
N GLN A 104 -10.10 -8.83 -14.08
CA GLN A 104 -10.08 -8.50 -15.50
C GLN A 104 -11.52 -8.32 -15.96
N GLU A 105 -11.79 -7.21 -16.64
CA GLU A 105 -13.09 -6.85 -17.18
C GLU A 105 -13.00 -6.69 -18.70
N ASN A 106 -13.95 -7.28 -19.41
CA ASN A 106 -14.18 -7.05 -20.83
C ASN A 106 -15.68 -6.81 -21.07
N SER A 107 -16.10 -6.69 -22.34
CA SER A 107 -17.50 -6.41 -22.69
C SER A 107 -18.52 -7.42 -22.15
N ASP A 108 -18.08 -8.65 -21.84
CA ASP A 108 -18.98 -9.78 -21.62
C ASP A 108 -18.88 -10.36 -20.19
N LYS A 109 -17.74 -10.19 -19.51
CA LYS A 109 -17.47 -10.80 -18.20
C LYS A 109 -16.46 -10.04 -17.35
N ILE A 110 -16.57 -10.25 -16.04
CA ILE A 110 -15.56 -9.92 -15.04
C ILE A 110 -14.98 -11.24 -14.51
N GLU A 111 -13.66 -11.37 -14.56
CA GLU A 111 -12.91 -12.50 -14.02
C GLU A 111 -12.05 -12.04 -12.84
N ILE A 112 -12.23 -12.67 -11.68
CA ILE A 112 -11.44 -12.36 -10.49
C ILE A 112 -10.04 -12.93 -10.62
N ILE A 113 -9.02 -12.11 -10.42
CA ILE A 113 -7.63 -12.55 -10.35
C ILE A 113 -7.42 -13.28 -9.03
N GLN A 114 -6.80 -14.45 -9.09
CA GLN A 114 -6.52 -15.25 -7.90
C GLN A 114 -5.67 -14.45 -6.90
N LEU A 115 -6.13 -14.42 -5.65
CA LEU A 115 -5.41 -13.79 -4.56
C LEU A 115 -4.04 -14.45 -4.38
N LYS A 116 -2.98 -13.63 -4.41
CA LYS A 116 -1.59 -14.07 -4.31
C LYS A 116 -0.96 -13.44 -3.09
N LYS A 117 -0.30 -14.24 -2.24
CA LYS A 117 0.56 -13.70 -1.18
C LYS A 117 1.76 -12.99 -1.81
N LEU A 118 2.01 -11.75 -1.39
CA LEU A 118 3.19 -10.99 -1.81
C LEU A 118 4.38 -11.34 -0.91
N SER A 119 5.58 -11.22 -1.44
CA SER A 119 6.85 -11.44 -0.75
C SER A 119 7.58 -10.12 -0.51
N GLN A 120 8.69 -10.18 0.21
CA GLN A 120 9.63 -9.06 0.36
C GLN A 120 10.14 -8.56 -1.01
N ILE A 121 10.33 -9.45 -1.99
CA ILE A 121 10.81 -9.08 -3.32
C ILE A 121 9.75 -8.26 -4.08
N ASP A 122 8.48 -8.64 -3.96
CA ASP A 122 7.39 -7.87 -4.57
C ASP A 122 7.30 -6.46 -3.95
N TRP A 123 7.50 -6.36 -2.62
CA TRP A 123 7.60 -5.07 -1.92
C TRP A 123 8.78 -4.23 -2.39
N GLU A 124 9.99 -4.79 -2.48
CA GLU A 124 11.19 -4.07 -2.94
C GLU A 124 11.01 -3.50 -4.36
N TYR A 125 10.33 -4.23 -5.24
CA TYR A 125 9.97 -3.74 -6.58
C TYR A 125 9.05 -2.51 -6.51
N ASP A 126 8.04 -2.56 -5.66
CA ASP A 126 7.07 -1.47 -5.49
C ASP A 126 7.63 -0.27 -4.70
N VAL A 127 8.63 -0.49 -3.84
CA VAL A 127 9.33 0.57 -3.09
C VAL A 127 9.99 1.59 -4.00
N GLU A 128 10.51 1.18 -5.17
CA GLU A 128 11.11 2.13 -6.11
C GLU A 128 10.07 3.11 -6.67
N PHE A 129 8.84 2.65 -6.89
CA PHE A 129 7.71 3.53 -7.22
C PHE A 129 7.30 4.42 -6.04
N LEU A 130 7.21 3.85 -4.83
CA LEU A 130 6.83 4.61 -3.63
C LEU A 130 7.82 5.74 -3.31
N LYS A 131 9.13 5.49 -3.43
CA LYS A 131 10.18 6.51 -3.23
C LYS A 131 10.05 7.67 -4.21
N HIS A 132 9.61 7.41 -5.44
CA HIS A 132 9.37 8.44 -6.43
C HIS A 132 8.16 9.32 -6.05
N GLU A 133 7.02 8.69 -5.72
CA GLU A 133 5.76 9.39 -5.45
C GLU A 133 5.70 10.07 -4.06
N TYR A 134 6.37 9.47 -3.08
CA TYR A 134 6.35 9.80 -1.65
C TYR A 134 7.78 9.95 -1.10
N ASN A 135 8.58 10.79 -1.74
CA ASN A 135 10.02 11.00 -1.44
C ASN A 135 10.33 11.53 -0.03
N GLU A 136 9.34 12.02 0.71
CA GLU A 136 9.48 12.44 2.11
C GLU A 136 9.50 11.25 3.09
N TRP A 137 9.11 10.07 2.62
CA TRP A 137 9.08 8.84 3.39
C TRP A 137 10.27 7.95 3.07
N SER A 138 10.74 7.22 4.09
CA SER A 138 11.79 6.22 3.95
C SER A 138 11.18 4.83 3.97
N PHE A 139 11.59 3.97 3.03
CA PHE A 139 11.08 2.62 2.85
C PHE A 139 12.23 1.60 2.92
N MET A 140 11.96 0.45 3.53
CA MET A 140 12.88 -0.69 3.71
C MET A 140 12.19 -2.00 3.35
#